data_AF-A0A3D0Y0Q8-F1
#
_entry.id   AF-A0A3D0Y0Q8-F1
#
_cell.length_a   1.000
_cell.length_b   1.000
_cell.length_c   1.000
_cell.angle_alpha   90.00
_cell.angle_beta   90.00
_cell.angle_gamma   90.00
#
_symmetry.space_group_name_H-M   'P 1'
#
loop_
_entity.id
_entity.type
_entity.pdbx_description
1 polymer ?
#
loop_
_entity_poly.entity_id
_entity_poly.type
_entity_poly.pdbx_seq_one_letter_code
_entity_poly.pdbx_strand_id
1 'polypeptide(L)'
;MFETIGEMFKLSFVNRAIIVGSLVSLCAALLGVSLVLKRYSNIGDGLSHVGFGITTVAVGLGATATLPIAIPVVIFVAILLLKVGNNHKIKSDSAIAIISSSALAIGVAVTSVTSGLNTDICNFMFGSILAMSISDVILSIVVSIIVLILFVVYYRKLFAVTFDEDYSKAIGLKTGRYTNLIAILTAIVIV
;
A
#
# COMPACT_ATOMS: atom_id res chain seq x y z
N MET A 1 -31.69 18.29 -2.58
CA MET A 1 -30.92 17.06 -2.32
C MET A 1 -30.38 16.46 -3.62
N PHE A 2 -31.22 16.12 -4.61
CA PHE A 2 -30.74 15.60 -5.90
C PHE A 2 -29.97 16.63 -6.76
N GLU A 3 -30.36 17.91 -6.74
CA GLU A 3 -29.60 18.99 -7.41
C GLU A 3 -28.21 19.19 -6.80
N THR A 4 -28.13 19.11 -5.47
CA THR A 4 -26.88 19.24 -4.71
C THR A 4 -25.90 18.13 -5.07
N ILE A 5 -26.38 16.90 -5.30
CA ILE A 5 -25.56 15.79 -5.79
C ILE A 5 -25.09 16.06 -7.23
N GLY A 6 -25.98 16.56 -8.10
CA GLY A 6 -25.63 16.93 -9.47
C GLY A 6 -24.54 18.01 -9.55
N GLU A 7 -24.52 18.96 -8.62
CA GLU A 7 -23.45 19.96 -8.50
C GLU A 7 -22.12 19.36 -8.05
N MET A 8 -22.13 18.38 -7.13
CA MET A 8 -20.90 17.69 -6.69
C MET A 8 -20.21 16.95 -7.84
N PHE A 9 -20.95 16.34 -8.76
CA PHE A 9 -20.38 15.66 -9.94
C PHE A 9 -19.76 16.62 -10.97
N LYS A 10 -20.06 17.92 -10.91
CA LYS A 10 -19.39 18.93 -11.75
C LYS A 10 -17.97 19.24 -11.27
N LEU A 11 -17.64 18.91 -10.02
CA LEU A 11 -16.33 19.14 -9.46
C LEU A 11 -15.34 18.11 -10.00
N SER A 12 -14.28 18.59 -10.65
CA SER A 12 -13.28 17.75 -11.31
C SER A 12 -12.55 16.81 -10.35
N PHE A 13 -12.33 17.21 -9.10
CA PHE A 13 -11.70 16.38 -8.08
C PHE A 13 -12.60 15.22 -7.61
N VAL A 14 -13.93 15.40 -7.61
CA VAL A 14 -14.88 14.34 -7.25
C VAL A 14 -14.85 13.23 -8.29
N ASN A 15 -14.84 13.57 -9.58
CA ASN A 15 -14.74 12.58 -10.64
C ASN A 15 -13.41 11.80 -10.59
N ARG A 16 -12.29 12.50 -10.32
CA ARG A 16 -10.98 11.85 -10.13
C ARG A 16 -10.99 10.88 -8.95
N ALA A 17 -11.56 11.29 -7.83
CA ALA A 17 -11.66 10.49 -6.62
C ALA A 17 -12.48 9.21 -6.84
N ILE A 18 -13.61 9.31 -7.54
CA ILE A 18 -14.47 8.15 -7.83
C ILE A 18 -13.74 7.16 -8.76
N ILE A 19 -13.08 7.64 -9.82
CA ILE A 19 -12.36 6.78 -10.77
C ILE A 19 -11.19 6.06 -10.08
N VAL A 20 -10.33 6.80 -9.38
CA VAL A 20 -9.15 6.20 -8.74
C VAL A 20 -9.55 5.37 -7.53
N GLY A 21 -10.46 5.86 -6.69
CA GLY A 21 -10.94 5.13 -5.51
C GLY A 21 -11.63 3.82 -5.86
N SER A 22 -12.42 3.76 -6.94
CA SER A 22 -13.03 2.51 -7.40
C SER A 22 -11.98 1.50 -7.91
N LEU A 23 -10.97 1.94 -8.67
CA LEU A 23 -9.90 1.05 -9.14
C LEU A 23 -9.01 0.55 -8.00
N VAL A 24 -8.61 1.43 -7.08
CA VAL A 24 -7.77 1.07 -5.94
C VAL A 24 -8.53 0.15 -4.99
N SER A 25 -9.81 0.41 -4.71
CA SER A 25 -10.62 -0.48 -3.85
C SER A 25 -10.81 -1.87 -4.46
N LEU A 26 -10.95 -1.98 -5.79
CA LEU A 26 -10.97 -3.29 -6.47
C LEU A 26 -9.64 -4.03 -6.30
N CYS A 27 -8.50 -3.36 -6.47
CA CYS A 27 -7.18 -3.96 -6.25
C CYS A 27 -7.01 -4.41 -4.79
N ALA A 28 -7.39 -3.54 -3.84
CA ALA A 28 -7.33 -3.81 -2.41
C ALA A 28 -8.23 -4.99 -2.00
N ALA A 29 -9.44 -5.11 -2.56
CA ALA A 29 -10.33 -6.23 -2.30
C ALA A 29 -9.73 -7.57 -2.75
N LEU A 30 -9.14 -7.62 -3.95
CA LEU A 30 -8.56 -8.84 -4.51
C LEU A 30 -7.30 -9.30 -3.76
N LEU A 31 -6.38 -8.37 -3.51
CA LEU A 31 -5.16 -8.66 -2.76
C LEU A 31 -5.46 -8.91 -1.28
N GLY A 32 -6.39 -8.17 -0.69
CA GLY A 32 -6.78 -8.25 0.71
C GLY A 32 -7.24 -9.64 1.12
N VAL A 33 -8.10 -10.29 0.31
CA VAL A 33 -8.54 -11.68 0.59
C VAL A 33 -7.34 -12.63 0.68
N SER A 34 -6.37 -12.49 -0.22
CA SER A 34 -5.18 -13.35 -0.23
C SER A 34 -4.30 -13.11 1.01
N LEU A 35 -4.13 -11.86 1.41
CA LEU A 35 -3.33 -11.47 2.57
C LEU A 35 -3.97 -11.92 3.89
N VAL A 36 -5.29 -11.76 4.04
CA VAL A 36 -6.03 -12.18 5.23
C VAL A 36 -5.93 -13.70 5.42
N LEU A 37 -6.06 -14.48 4.35
CA LEU A 37 -5.88 -15.93 4.38
C LEU A 37 -4.47 -16.34 4.84
N LYS A 38 -3.44 -15.57 4.46
CA LYS A 38 -2.07 -15.77 4.93
C LYS A 38 -1.79 -15.17 6.33
N ARG A 39 -2.80 -14.69 7.06
CA ARG A 39 -2.67 -14.02 8.38
C ARG A 39 -1.84 -12.73 8.35
N TYR A 40 -2.01 -11.95 7.29
CA TYR A 40 -1.48 -10.59 7.14
C TYR A 40 -2.63 -9.59 7.03
N SER A 41 -3.61 -9.62 7.95
CA SER A 41 -4.79 -8.75 7.84
C SER A 41 -4.44 -7.27 7.96
N ASN A 42 -3.44 -6.95 8.77
CA ASN A 42 -3.08 -5.56 9.10
C ASN A 42 -1.93 -5.02 8.25
N ILE A 43 -1.46 -5.76 7.24
CA ILE A 43 -0.32 -5.32 6.43
C ILE A 43 -0.62 -4.04 5.64
N GLY A 44 -1.89 -3.85 5.25
CA GLY A 44 -2.37 -2.65 4.60
C GLY A 44 -2.07 -1.40 5.43
N ASP A 45 -2.60 -1.38 6.65
CA ASP A 45 -2.40 -0.32 7.64
C ASP A 45 -0.92 -0.09 7.96
N GLY A 46 -0.18 -1.17 8.20
CA GLY A 46 1.25 -1.07 8.53
C GLY A 46 2.09 -0.47 7.39
N LEU A 47 1.84 -0.85 6.13
CA LEU A 47 2.55 -0.29 5.00
C LEU A 47 2.18 1.17 4.72
N SER A 48 0.94 1.59 4.99
CA SER A 48 0.52 3.00 4.90
C SER A 48 1.34 3.88 5.86
N HIS A 49 1.51 3.45 7.12
CA HIS A 49 2.34 4.16 8.09
C HIS A 49 3.83 4.16 7.73
N VAL A 50 4.32 3.08 7.14
CA VAL A 50 5.69 3.01 6.61
C VAL A 50 5.87 3.98 5.44
N GLY A 51 4.94 4.03 4.50
CA GLY A 51 4.94 4.98 3.38
C GLY A 51 4.93 6.43 3.86
N PHE A 52 4.11 6.73 4.87
CA PHE A 52 4.10 8.03 5.56
C PHE A 52 5.47 8.37 6.16
N GLY A 53 6.04 7.48 6.96
CA GLY A 53 7.34 7.69 7.62
C GLY A 53 8.47 7.93 6.63
N ILE A 54 8.53 7.16 5.54
CA ILE A 54 9.58 7.32 4.53
C ILE A 54 9.39 8.63 3.77
N THR A 55 8.16 8.97 3.41
CA THR A 55 7.87 10.18 2.65
C THR A 55 8.20 11.43 3.46
N THR A 56 7.84 11.47 4.74
CA THR A 56 8.16 12.57 5.65
C THR A 56 9.66 12.69 5.90
N VAL A 57 10.38 11.58 6.05
CA VAL A 57 11.85 11.57 6.13
C VAL A 57 12.47 12.12 4.84
N ALA A 58 11.99 11.70 3.67
CA ALA A 58 12.49 12.18 2.38
C ALA A 58 12.29 13.69 2.21
N VAL A 59 11.10 14.20 2.57
CA VAL A 59 10.81 15.64 2.57
C VAL A 59 11.69 16.40 3.55
N GLY A 60 11.89 15.88 4.77
CA GLY A 60 12.75 16.48 5.79
C GLY A 60 14.22 16.57 5.36
N LEU A 61 14.69 15.67 4.49
CA LEU A 61 16.02 15.70 3.88
C LEU A 61 16.10 16.63 2.64
N GLY A 62 15.02 17.30 2.26
CA GLY A 62 14.98 18.21 1.12
C GLY A 62 14.78 17.53 -0.24
N ALA A 63 14.29 16.28 -0.28
CA ALA A 63 14.00 15.60 -1.54
C ALA A 63 12.81 16.26 -2.25
N THR A 64 12.99 16.60 -3.53
CA THR A 64 11.95 17.23 -4.37
C THR A 64 10.94 16.22 -4.94
N ALA A 65 11.32 14.94 -5.02
CA ALA A 65 10.46 13.85 -5.48
C ALA A 65 10.48 12.69 -4.46
N THR A 66 9.36 12.46 -3.81
CA THR A 66 9.24 11.48 -2.72
C THR A 66 8.85 10.09 -3.19
N LEU A 67 7.97 9.99 -4.19
CA LEU A 67 7.53 8.73 -4.81
C LEU A 67 8.67 7.77 -5.21
N PRO A 68 9.73 8.20 -5.92
CA PRO A 68 10.81 7.30 -6.33
C PRO A 68 11.62 6.75 -5.15
N ILE A 69 11.54 7.38 -3.97
CA ILE A 69 12.19 6.93 -2.73
C ILE A 69 11.22 6.04 -1.94
N ALA A 70 9.96 6.43 -1.83
CA ALA A 70 8.94 5.71 -1.07
C ALA A 70 8.67 4.31 -1.63
N ILE A 71 8.42 4.20 -2.94
CA ILE A 71 8.05 2.92 -3.59
C ILE A 71 9.08 1.80 -3.32
N PRO A 72 10.39 1.95 -3.61
CA PRO A 72 11.34 0.86 -3.42
C PRO A 72 11.52 0.48 -1.94
N VAL A 73 11.48 1.46 -1.04
CA VAL A 73 11.65 1.21 0.40
C VAL A 73 10.42 0.50 0.98
N VAL A 74 9.20 0.91 0.60
CA VAL A 74 7.97 0.23 1.05
C VAL A 74 7.89 -1.18 0.47
N ILE A 75 8.28 -1.39 -0.79
CA ILE A 75 8.40 -2.73 -1.38
C ILE A 75 9.39 -3.58 -0.57
N PHE A 76 10.55 -3.03 -0.21
CA PHE A 76 11.53 -3.74 0.60
C PHE A 76 10.96 -4.14 1.97
N VAL A 77 10.26 -3.22 2.64
CA VAL A 77 9.60 -3.49 3.93
C VAL A 77 8.48 -4.53 3.79
N ALA A 78 7.67 -4.46 2.73
CA ALA A 78 6.64 -5.46 2.46
C ALA A 78 7.23 -6.85 2.27
N ILE A 79 8.28 -6.98 1.45
CA ILE A 79 8.98 -8.25 1.25
C ILE A 79 9.56 -8.75 2.58
N LEU A 80 10.19 -7.88 3.36
CA LEU A 80 10.75 -8.21 4.67
C LEU A 80 9.66 -8.74 5.62
N LEU A 81 8.52 -8.07 5.70
CA LEU A 81 7.38 -8.47 6.52
C LEU A 81 6.84 -9.85 6.14
N LEU A 82 6.61 -10.10 4.85
CA LEU A 82 6.13 -11.41 4.39
C LEU A 82 7.18 -12.54 4.58
N LYS A 83 8.47 -12.20 4.57
CA LYS A 83 9.55 -13.18 4.79
C LYS A 83 9.73 -13.50 6.27
N VAL A 84 9.65 -12.49 7.14
CA VAL A 84 9.74 -12.65 8.59
C VAL A 84 8.52 -13.40 9.13
N GLY A 85 7.32 -13.09 8.63
CA GLY A 85 6.10 -13.78 9.06
C GLY A 85 6.04 -15.27 8.66
N ASN A 86 6.86 -15.70 7.70
CA ASN A 86 7.02 -17.12 7.37
C ASN A 86 7.86 -17.89 8.41
N ASN A 87 8.63 -17.20 9.26
CA ASN A 87 9.38 -17.82 10.33
C ASN A 87 8.52 -17.88 11.60
N HIS A 88 8.26 -19.10 12.11
CA HIS A 88 7.39 -19.37 13.27
C HIS A 88 7.76 -18.67 14.59
N LYS A 89 8.88 -17.94 14.65
CA LYS A 89 9.36 -17.27 15.87
C LYS A 89 8.62 -15.97 16.18
N ILE A 90 8.12 -15.25 15.16
CA ILE A 90 7.46 -13.95 15.33
C ILE A 90 6.13 -13.98 14.59
N LYS A 91 5.04 -13.63 15.27
CA LYS A 91 3.74 -13.48 14.61
C LYS A 91 3.80 -12.31 13.62
N SER A 92 3.34 -12.54 12.40
CA SER A 92 3.23 -11.54 11.33
C SER A 92 2.64 -10.22 11.83
N ASP A 93 1.52 -10.28 12.55
CA ASP A 93 0.84 -9.10 13.08
C ASP A 93 1.68 -8.29 14.07
N SER A 94 2.49 -8.96 14.91
CA SER A 94 3.39 -8.28 15.84
C SER A 94 4.52 -7.57 15.10
N ALA A 95 5.09 -8.20 14.06
CA ALA A 95 6.11 -7.57 13.23
C ALA A 95 5.56 -6.34 12.51
N ILE A 96 4.34 -6.44 11.96
CA ILE A 96 3.64 -5.31 11.32
C ILE A 96 3.44 -4.17 12.32
N ALA A 97 2.93 -4.47 13.52
CA ALA A 97 2.65 -3.46 14.54
C ALA A 97 3.92 -2.71 15.00
N ILE A 98 5.02 -3.43 15.19
CA ILE A 98 6.31 -2.83 15.60
C ILE A 98 6.83 -1.91 14.50
N ILE A 99 6.86 -2.37 13.24
CA ILE A 99 7.37 -1.59 12.11
C ILE A 99 6.47 -0.36 11.86
N SER A 100 5.16 -0.55 11.87
CA SER A 100 4.16 0.51 11.70
C SER A 100 4.32 1.62 12.76
N SER A 101 4.33 1.24 14.04
CA SER A 101 4.46 2.19 15.16
C SER A 101 5.78 2.94 15.12
N SER A 102 6.87 2.25 14.74
CA SER A 102 8.20 2.87 14.61
C SER A 102 8.24 3.86 13.46
N ALA A 103 7.70 3.50 12.29
CA ALA A 103 7.66 4.38 11.13
C ALA A 103 6.79 5.62 11.37
N LEU A 104 5.65 5.44 12.04
CA LEU A 104 4.78 6.55 12.42
C LEU A 104 5.50 7.49 13.39
N ALA A 105 6.14 6.97 14.44
CA ALA A 105 6.87 7.76 15.42
C ALA A 105 8.00 8.57 14.76
N ILE A 106 8.77 7.94 13.86
CA ILE A 106 9.82 8.62 13.09
C ILE A 106 9.23 9.71 12.19
N GLY A 107 8.17 9.41 11.45
CA GLY A 107 7.56 10.38 10.53
C GLY A 107 6.99 11.61 11.24
N VAL A 108 6.32 11.40 12.37
CA VAL A 108 5.82 12.50 13.22
C VAL A 108 6.97 13.30 13.82
N ALA A 109 8.03 12.65 14.29
CA ALA A 109 9.20 13.34 14.84
C ALA A 109 9.89 14.22 13.78
N VAL A 110 10.11 13.71 12.57
CA VAL A 110 10.73 14.49 11.47
C VAL A 110 9.83 15.64 11.04
N THR A 111 8.52 15.41 10.93
CA THR A 111 7.56 16.46 10.57
C THR A 111 7.56 17.58 11.61
N SER A 112 7.60 17.22 12.90
CA SER A 112 7.66 18.18 14.01
C SER A 112 8.90 19.08 13.93
N VAL A 113 10.05 18.52 13.58
CA VAL A 113 11.32 19.25 13.45
C VAL A 113 11.37 20.14 12.19
N THR A 114 10.84 19.66 11.07
CA THR A 114 10.99 20.33 9.76
C THR A 114 9.96 21.45 9.55
N SER A 115 8.68 21.15 9.77
CA SER A 115 7.55 21.99 9.33
C SER A 115 6.82 22.69 10.48
N GLY A 116 7.18 22.36 11.73
CA GLY A 116 6.43 22.76 12.91
C GLY A 116 5.08 22.02 13.05
N LEU A 117 4.55 22.01 14.28
CA LEU A 117 3.33 21.28 14.70
C LEU A 117 2.01 21.70 13.99
N ASN A 118 2.05 22.58 12.98
CA ASN A 118 0.87 23.11 12.28
C ASN A 118 0.57 22.44 10.93
N THR A 119 1.38 21.47 10.50
CA THR A 119 1.04 20.69 9.30
C THR A 119 -0.08 19.73 9.65
N ASP A 120 -1.16 19.69 8.86
CA ASP A 120 -2.24 18.70 9.02
C ASP A 120 -1.69 17.29 8.71
N ILE A 121 -1.02 16.70 9.69
CA ILE A 121 -0.49 15.34 9.66
C ILE A 121 -1.63 14.37 9.34
N CYS A 122 -2.83 14.62 9.86
CA CYS A 122 -4.02 13.85 9.57
C CYS A 122 -4.38 13.86 8.07
N ASN A 123 -4.38 15.02 7.39
CA ASN A 123 -4.67 15.07 5.95
C ASN A 123 -3.61 14.35 5.12
N PHE A 124 -2.36 14.33 5.59
CA PHE A 124 -1.30 13.62 4.91
C PHE A 124 -1.33 12.09 5.19
N MET A 125 -1.68 11.68 6.41
CA MET A 125 -1.76 10.26 6.82
C MET A 125 -3.00 9.54 6.27
N PHE A 126 -4.15 10.21 6.25
CA PHE A 126 -5.41 9.65 5.77
C PHE A 126 -5.67 9.96 4.29
N GLY A 127 -4.83 10.80 3.70
CA GLY A 127 -4.92 11.23 2.31
C GLY A 127 -5.90 12.39 2.10
N SER A 128 -5.63 13.19 1.08
CA SER A 128 -6.52 14.26 0.62
C SER A 128 -6.87 14.06 -0.84
N ILE A 129 -8.15 13.79 -1.10
CA ILE A 129 -8.70 13.70 -2.46
C ILE A 129 -8.53 15.02 -3.23
N LEU A 130 -8.46 16.15 -2.53
CA LEU A 130 -8.30 17.46 -3.16
C LEU A 130 -6.87 17.68 -3.67
N ALA A 131 -5.88 16.97 -3.13
CA ALA A 131 -4.47 17.17 -3.46
C ALA A 131 -4.02 16.43 -4.75
N MET A 132 -4.90 15.62 -5.36
CA MET A 132 -4.53 14.77 -6.51
C MET A 132 -4.41 15.55 -7.82
N SER A 133 -3.22 15.55 -8.39
CA SER A 133 -2.95 16.12 -9.72
C SER A 133 -3.46 15.20 -10.85
N ILE A 134 -3.51 15.70 -12.10
CA ILE A 134 -3.84 14.85 -13.26
C ILE A 134 -2.81 13.73 -13.43
N SER A 135 -1.53 14.04 -13.22
CA SER A 135 -0.44 13.05 -13.33
C SER A 135 -0.63 11.91 -12.34
N ASP A 136 -1.04 12.20 -11.10
CA ASP A 136 -1.27 11.18 -10.08
C ASP A 136 -2.43 10.27 -10.48
N VAL A 137 -3.52 10.84 -11.01
CA VAL A 137 -4.67 10.08 -11.52
C VAL A 137 -4.24 9.08 -12.60
N ILE A 138 -3.51 9.55 -13.61
CA ILE A 138 -3.06 8.71 -14.73
C ILE A 138 -2.14 7.60 -14.21
N LEU A 139 -1.22 7.93 -13.30
CA LEU A 139 -0.32 6.96 -12.70
C LEU A 139 -1.09 5.91 -11.92
N SER A 140 -2.02 6.29 -11.04
CA SER A 140 -2.83 5.36 -10.25
C SER A 140 -3.69 4.46 -11.14
N ILE A 141 -4.26 4.97 -12.24
CA ILE A 141 -5.04 4.17 -13.19
C ILE A 141 -4.14 3.12 -13.86
N VAL A 142 -2.99 3.54 -14.42
CA VAL A 142 -2.06 2.64 -15.10
C VAL A 142 -1.56 1.55 -14.16
N VAL A 143 -1.14 1.93 -12.96
CA VAL A 143 -0.66 0.99 -11.93
C VAL A 143 -1.76 0.02 -11.51
N SER A 144 -2.98 0.51 -11.25
CA SER A 144 -4.10 -0.34 -10.86
C SER A 144 -4.46 -1.36 -11.95
N ILE A 145 -4.47 -0.95 -13.22
CA ILE A 145 -4.69 -1.84 -14.36
C ILE A 145 -3.59 -2.91 -14.45
N ILE A 146 -2.32 -2.52 -14.30
CA ILE A 146 -1.19 -3.47 -14.29
C ILE A 146 -1.34 -4.49 -13.16
N VAL A 147 -1.68 -4.04 -11.96
CA VAL A 147 -1.90 -4.91 -10.79
C VAL A 147 -3.04 -5.88 -11.04
N LEU A 148 -4.18 -5.41 -11.58
CA LEU A 148 -5.32 -6.27 -11.92
C LEU A 148 -4.94 -7.32 -12.97
N ILE A 149 -4.25 -6.93 -14.03
CA ILE A 149 -3.79 -7.86 -15.08
C ILE A 149 -2.86 -8.91 -14.47
N LEU A 150 -1.85 -8.49 -13.70
CA LEU A 150 -0.92 -9.42 -13.06
C LEU A 150 -1.63 -10.35 -12.09
N PHE A 151 -2.57 -9.84 -11.29
CA PHE A 151 -3.36 -10.65 -10.37
C PHE A 151 -4.17 -11.72 -11.13
N VAL A 152 -4.87 -11.35 -12.20
CA VAL A 152 -5.67 -12.29 -13.01
C VAL A 152 -4.79 -13.32 -13.70
N VAL A 153 -3.68 -12.91 -14.31
CA VAL A 153 -2.74 -13.81 -15.00
C VAL A 153 -2.12 -14.82 -14.04
N TYR A 154 -1.74 -14.38 -12.84
CA TYR A 154 -1.10 -15.25 -11.84
C TYR A 154 -2.08 -15.85 -10.82
N TYR A 155 -3.39 -15.63 -10.98
CA TYR A 155 -4.43 -15.98 -9.99
C TYR A 155 -4.30 -17.41 -9.46
N ARG A 156 -4.20 -18.40 -10.35
CA ARG A 156 -4.09 -19.82 -9.95
C ARG A 156 -2.87 -20.09 -9.05
N LYS A 157 -1.76 -19.42 -9.32
CA LYS A 157 -0.50 -19.62 -8.59
C LYS A 157 -0.50 -18.85 -7.27
N LEU A 158 -1.03 -17.62 -7.28
CA LEU A 158 -1.22 -16.82 -6.07
C LEU A 158 -2.18 -17.52 -5.10
N PHE A 159 -3.28 -18.07 -5.62
CA PHE A 159 -4.26 -18.83 -4.86
C PHE A 159 -3.63 -20.09 -4.24
N ALA A 160 -2.90 -20.89 -5.02
CA ALA A 160 -2.22 -22.07 -4.50
C ALA A 160 -1.27 -21.75 -3.35
N VAL A 161 -0.43 -20.72 -3.50
CA VAL A 161 0.54 -20.28 -2.49
C VAL A 161 -0.12 -19.66 -1.25
N THR A 162 -1.32 -19.11 -1.42
CA THR A 162 -2.11 -18.53 -0.32
C THR A 162 -2.77 -19.61 0.54
N PHE A 163 -3.30 -20.66 -0.09
CA PHE A 163 -3.99 -21.74 0.61
C PHE A 163 -3.03 -22.73 1.28
N ASP A 164 -2.03 -23.20 0.53
CA ASP A 164 -1.08 -24.17 1.04
C ASP A 164 0.29 -23.94 0.39
N GLU A 165 1.15 -23.27 1.14
CA GLU A 165 2.50 -22.97 0.69
C GLU A 165 3.37 -24.23 0.63
N ASP A 166 3.15 -25.21 1.52
CA ASP A 166 3.97 -26.42 1.59
C ASP A 166 3.60 -27.41 0.49
N TYR A 167 2.31 -27.58 0.22
CA TYR A 167 1.83 -28.30 -0.96
C TYR A 167 2.34 -27.65 -2.25
N SER A 168 2.26 -26.32 -2.35
CA SER A 168 2.76 -25.58 -3.51
C SER A 168 4.27 -25.80 -3.71
N LYS A 169 5.06 -25.84 -2.64
CA LYS A 169 6.50 -26.18 -2.70
C LYS A 169 6.71 -27.63 -3.18
N ALA A 170 5.91 -28.57 -2.69
CA ALA A 170 6.02 -29.99 -3.02
C ALA A 170 5.73 -30.28 -4.50
N ILE A 171 4.78 -29.57 -5.12
CA ILE A 171 4.48 -29.68 -6.56
C ILE A 171 5.46 -28.89 -7.44
N GLY A 172 6.55 -28.34 -6.88
CA GLY A 172 7.63 -27.68 -7.61
C GLY A 172 7.40 -26.19 -7.91
N LEU A 173 6.38 -25.54 -7.30
CA LEU A 173 6.22 -24.09 -7.44
C LEU A 173 7.27 -23.36 -6.60
N LYS A 174 7.87 -22.33 -7.19
CA LYS A 174 8.79 -21.40 -6.50
C LYS A 174 7.99 -20.42 -5.63
N THR A 175 7.43 -20.90 -4.53
CA THR A 175 6.53 -20.15 -3.63
C THR A 175 7.10 -18.81 -3.19
N GLY A 176 8.40 -18.74 -2.88
CA GLY A 176 9.06 -17.48 -2.52
C GLY A 176 8.94 -16.38 -3.58
N ARG A 177 8.90 -16.73 -4.89
CA ARG A 177 8.69 -15.73 -5.95
C ARG A 177 7.28 -15.17 -5.95
N TYR A 178 6.27 -16.02 -5.71
CA TYR A 178 4.88 -15.60 -5.68
C TYR A 178 4.53 -14.85 -4.38
N THR A 179 5.11 -15.24 -3.25
CA THR A 179 5.03 -14.47 -2.00
C THR A 179 5.64 -13.07 -2.17
N ASN A 180 6.81 -12.97 -2.80
CA ASN A 180 7.40 -11.66 -3.13
C ASN A 180 6.53 -10.86 -4.11
N LEU A 181 5.91 -11.53 -5.09
CA LEU A 181 5.00 -10.86 -6.03
C LEU A 181 3.79 -10.28 -5.29
N ILE A 182 3.16 -11.02 -4.38
CA ILE A 182 2.07 -10.51 -3.54
C ILE A 182 2.56 -9.29 -2.75
N ALA A 183 3.72 -9.39 -2.09
CA ALA A 183 4.29 -8.27 -1.33
C ALA A 183 4.48 -7.00 -2.18
N ILE A 184 5.04 -7.15 -3.38
CA ILE A 184 5.29 -6.05 -4.31
C ILE A 184 3.97 -5.43 -4.78
N LEU A 185 3.01 -6.25 -5.23
CA LEU A 185 1.71 -5.76 -5.69
C LEU A 185 0.97 -5.02 -4.57
N THR A 186 1.00 -5.56 -3.35
CA THR A 186 0.39 -4.92 -2.18
C THR A 186 1.06 -3.60 -1.83
N ALA A 187 2.39 -3.55 -1.80
CA ALA A 187 3.13 -2.32 -1.53
C ALA A 187 2.82 -1.21 -2.56
N ILE A 188 2.73 -1.57 -3.84
CA ILE A 188 2.43 -0.65 -4.94
C ILE A 188 0.99 -0.13 -4.90
N VAL A 189 0.04 -0.92 -4.40
CA VAL A 189 -1.36 -0.48 -4.28
C VAL A 189 -1.55 0.47 -3.08
N ILE A 190 -0.71 0.33 -2.05
CA ILE A 190 -0.83 1.11 -0.80
C ILE A 190 -0.12 2.47 -0.90
N VAL A 191 0.99 2.55 -1.62
CA VAL A 191 1.83 3.77 -1.79
C VAL A 191 1.46 4.52 -3.04
#